data_AF-A0A6I3SLB0-F1
#
_entry.id   AF-A0A6I3SLB0-F1
#
_cell.length_a   1.000
_cell.length_b   1.000
_cell.length_c   1.000
_cell.angle_alpha   90.00
_cell.angle_beta   90.00
_cell.angle_gamma   90.00
#
_symmetry.space_group_name_H-M   'P 1'
#
loop_
_entity.id
_entity.type
_entity.pdbx_description
1 polymer ?
#
loop_
_entity_poly.entity_id
_entity_poly.type
_entity_poly.pdbx_seq_one_letter_code
_entity_poly.pdbx_strand_id
1 'polypeptide(L)'
;MVWMSQVYIKYLYIRKEYNINCRTIEHTTCGFLHNLAFIRNIKLERGIEMNVTKYGAEDLLDLSKVKLVDVIDIEFLQKFQDDFAVGLGLASVTVDLDGKPVTNPSRYTKFCMDFTHSTEIGDKRCAESHRKGGEEAARTGKPYIYECHAGLIDFAVPIMLEGRQIGTILGGQILSHTPELDKYDRIAKEIGVNSQEYIGAVKDVKTLEMERIEAAANVLWTVANNITRAWYDQHKLGGIAKILNENITQMSATTEQMAASANEVNENQIKLNKEIQNVSTLTGKINDVIDFIKEIADETRLLGLNAAIEAAKAGEAGLGFGVVAQEIRKLSSDSKQTVNKIKEFTQEIKNSVAHTVKMGDSTTTATQQQAAAIEEVSASLQDIAGLSDTLENLASK
;
A
#
# COMPACT_ATOMS: atom_id res chain seq x y z
N MET A 1 35.17 8.73 -26.10
CA MET A 1 35.19 10.07 -25.44
C MET A 1 33.81 10.74 -25.30
N VAL A 2 32.77 10.30 -26.03
CA VAL A 2 31.40 10.89 -25.94
C VAL A 2 30.55 10.35 -24.78
N TRP A 3 30.91 9.18 -24.21
CA TRP A 3 30.19 8.59 -23.08
C TRP A 3 30.54 9.19 -21.71
N MET A 4 31.76 9.74 -21.52
CA MET A 4 32.13 10.37 -20.25
C MET A 4 31.52 11.78 -20.08
N SER A 5 31.11 12.46 -21.15
CA SER A 5 30.52 13.80 -21.05
C SER A 5 29.06 13.79 -20.61
N GLN A 6 28.26 12.78 -20.99
CA GLN A 6 26.85 12.68 -20.57
C GLN A 6 26.69 12.28 -19.10
N VAL A 7 27.60 11.44 -18.57
CA VAL A 7 27.61 11.06 -17.14
C VAL A 7 27.99 12.26 -16.27
N TYR A 8 28.94 13.09 -16.71
CA TYR A 8 29.39 14.26 -15.96
C TYR A 8 28.34 15.40 -15.94
N ILE A 9 27.58 15.58 -17.03
CA ILE A 9 26.49 16.56 -17.11
C ILE A 9 25.30 16.15 -16.22
N LYS A 10 24.96 14.84 -16.16
CA LYS A 10 23.91 14.34 -15.24
C LYS A 10 24.32 14.42 -13.77
N TYR A 11 25.60 14.23 -13.46
CA TYR A 11 26.14 14.38 -12.10
C TYR A 11 26.06 15.83 -11.59
N LEU A 12 26.28 16.82 -12.46
CA LEU A 12 26.15 18.23 -12.13
C LEU A 12 24.69 18.68 -11.92
N TYR A 13 23.73 18.04 -12.59
CA TYR A 13 22.30 18.35 -12.43
C TYR A 13 21.78 17.92 -11.04
N ILE A 14 22.15 16.71 -10.59
CA ILE A 14 21.77 16.17 -9.28
C ILE A 14 22.38 16.99 -8.12
N ARG A 15 23.61 17.51 -8.30
CA ARG A 15 24.28 18.34 -7.29
C ARG A 15 23.58 19.68 -7.05
N LYS A 16 22.90 20.23 -8.07
CA LYS A 16 22.23 21.54 -8.01
C LYS A 16 20.82 21.46 -7.42
N GLU A 17 20.16 20.31 -7.56
CA GLU A 17 18.76 20.11 -7.13
C GLU A 17 18.64 19.67 -5.65
N TYR A 18 19.70 19.09 -5.06
CA TYR A 18 19.64 18.51 -3.70
C TYR A 18 20.74 19.00 -2.72
N ASN A 19 21.58 19.97 -3.10
CA ASN A 19 22.61 20.61 -2.24
C ASN A 19 23.52 19.63 -1.45
N ILE A 20 23.92 18.51 -2.08
CA ILE A 20 24.72 17.46 -1.43
C ILE A 20 26.22 17.74 -1.58
N ASN A 21 26.94 17.89 -0.47
CA ASN A 21 28.38 18.12 -0.42
C ASN A 21 29.14 16.82 -0.13
N CYS A 22 29.36 15.98 -1.14
CA CYS A 22 30.18 14.78 -0.99
C CYS A 22 31.67 15.13 -1.12
N ARG A 23 32.35 15.32 0.01
CA ARG A 23 33.84 15.35 0.04
C ARG A 23 34.49 14.18 0.78
N THR A 24 33.73 13.30 1.42
CA THR A 24 34.31 12.15 2.16
C THR A 24 33.23 11.11 2.43
N ILE A 25 32.92 10.20 1.50
CA ILE A 25 32.14 8.99 1.80
C ILE A 25 32.69 7.81 0.99
N GLU A 26 32.95 6.71 1.69
CA GLU A 26 33.51 5.45 1.22
C GLU A 26 32.63 4.72 0.18
N HIS A 27 33.29 3.89 -0.62
CA HIS A 27 32.81 3.21 -1.84
C HIS A 27 31.52 2.38 -1.74
N THR A 28 30.98 2.12 -0.55
CA THR A 28 29.80 1.27 -0.32
C THR A 28 28.46 1.97 -0.57
N THR A 29 28.39 3.30 -0.47
CA THR A 29 27.12 4.04 -0.66
C THR A 29 26.77 4.34 -2.12
N CYS A 30 27.75 4.28 -3.03
CA CYS A 30 27.53 4.54 -4.46
C CYS A 30 26.81 3.39 -5.18
N GLY A 31 26.99 2.14 -4.73
CA GLY A 31 26.29 0.97 -5.25
C GLY A 31 24.78 0.99 -4.97
N PHE A 32 24.39 1.55 -3.83
CA PHE A 32 22.97 1.66 -3.43
C PHE A 32 22.21 2.68 -4.29
N LEU A 33 22.86 3.80 -4.64
CA LEU A 33 22.29 4.83 -5.51
C LEU A 33 22.18 4.41 -6.97
N HIS A 34 23.12 3.59 -7.47
CA HIS A 34 23.03 3.00 -8.82
C HIS A 34 21.86 2.02 -8.95
N ASN A 35 21.61 1.19 -7.92
CA ASN A 35 20.46 0.29 -7.90
C ASN A 35 19.13 1.06 -7.86
N LEU A 36 19.04 2.16 -7.10
CA LEU A 36 17.84 3.01 -7.07
C LEU A 36 17.55 3.67 -8.43
N ALA A 37 18.57 4.08 -9.19
CA ALA A 37 18.41 4.64 -10.52
C ALA A 37 18.00 3.58 -11.56
N PHE A 38 18.52 2.35 -11.45
CA PHE A 38 18.14 1.23 -12.33
C PHE A 38 16.69 0.78 -12.09
N ILE A 39 16.27 0.68 -10.82
CA ILE A 39 14.89 0.38 -10.43
C ILE A 39 13.91 1.47 -10.93
N ARG A 40 14.33 2.74 -10.97
CA ARG A 40 13.51 3.84 -11.52
C ARG A 40 13.37 3.79 -13.05
N ASN A 41 14.39 3.32 -13.79
CA ASN A 41 14.29 3.17 -15.24
C ASN A 41 13.38 2.01 -15.65
N ILE A 42 13.37 0.89 -14.91
CA ILE A 42 12.41 -0.21 -15.14
C ILE A 42 10.96 0.26 -14.95
N LYS A 43 10.71 1.16 -13.98
CA LYS A 43 9.38 1.76 -13.75
C LYS A 43 8.88 2.59 -14.93
N LEU A 44 9.76 3.24 -15.70
CA LEU A 44 9.39 4.10 -16.82
C LEU A 44 9.10 3.31 -18.11
N GLU A 45 9.78 2.17 -18.35
CA GLU A 45 9.61 1.40 -19.59
C GLU A 45 8.44 0.39 -19.56
N ARG A 46 7.96 -0.01 -18.37
CA ARG A 46 6.91 -1.05 -18.23
C ARG A 46 5.55 -0.56 -17.75
N GLY A 47 5.33 0.74 -17.58
CA GLY A 47 4.02 1.27 -17.17
C GLY A 47 3.53 0.77 -15.81
N ILE A 48 4.43 0.30 -14.93
CA ILE A 48 4.09 -0.13 -13.57
C ILE A 48 4.15 1.11 -12.68
N GLU A 49 3.12 1.96 -12.76
CA GLU A 49 2.83 2.92 -11.70
C GLU A 49 2.31 2.12 -10.49
N MET A 50 3.18 1.86 -9.51
CA MET A 50 2.71 1.60 -8.16
C MET A 50 2.12 2.90 -7.62
N ASN A 51 0.82 3.08 -7.82
CA ASN A 51 0.04 4.10 -7.13
C ASN A 51 -0.17 3.68 -5.68
N VAL A 52 0.89 3.81 -4.87
CA VAL A 52 0.82 3.69 -3.39
C VAL A 52 -0.14 4.75 -2.79
N THR A 53 -0.55 5.74 -3.59
CA THR A 53 -1.46 6.83 -3.20
C THR A 53 -2.92 6.62 -3.61
N LYS A 54 -3.32 5.52 -4.28
CA LYS A 54 -4.70 5.37 -4.77
C LYS A 54 -5.71 4.87 -3.72
N TYR A 55 -5.23 4.33 -2.60
CA TYR A 55 -6.09 3.76 -1.58
C TYR A 55 -5.78 4.43 -0.24
N GLY A 56 -6.26 5.66 -0.06
CA GLY A 56 -6.55 6.12 1.29
C GLY A 56 -7.64 5.21 1.84
N ALA A 57 -7.51 4.73 3.07
CA ALA A 57 -8.57 3.94 3.72
C ALA A 57 -9.92 4.67 3.78
N GLU A 58 -9.92 5.98 3.52
CA GLU A 58 -11.08 6.86 3.40
C GLU A 58 -11.88 6.69 2.09
N ASP A 59 -11.27 6.17 1.01
CA ASP A 59 -11.91 6.03 -0.32
C ASP A 59 -12.67 4.70 -0.52
N LEU A 60 -12.69 3.83 0.50
CA LEU A 60 -13.31 2.49 0.40
C LEU A 60 -14.82 2.50 0.64
N LEU A 61 -15.35 3.52 1.35
CA LEU A 61 -16.77 3.67 1.64
C LEU A 61 -17.24 5.10 1.36
N ASP A 62 -18.21 5.26 0.46
CA ASP A 62 -18.90 6.53 0.27
C ASP A 62 -19.89 6.77 1.41
N LEU A 63 -19.38 7.29 2.54
CA LEU A 63 -20.17 7.60 3.74
C LEU A 63 -21.30 8.60 3.47
N SER A 64 -21.25 9.33 2.35
CA SER A 64 -22.27 10.32 2.02
C SER A 64 -23.63 9.71 1.69
N LYS A 65 -23.65 8.42 1.30
CA LYS A 65 -24.86 7.68 0.91
C LYS A 65 -25.40 6.76 1.99
N VAL A 66 -24.63 6.52 3.05
CA VAL A 66 -25.00 5.61 4.14
C VAL A 66 -26.16 6.21 4.94
N LYS A 67 -27.21 5.43 5.12
CA LYS A 67 -28.39 5.77 5.91
C LYS A 67 -28.40 4.98 7.21
N LEU A 68 -29.20 5.44 8.17
CA LEU A 68 -29.36 4.76 9.46
C LEU A 68 -29.73 3.27 9.32
N VAL A 69 -30.64 2.95 8.41
CA VAL A 69 -31.11 1.58 8.14
C VAL A 69 -30.03 0.65 7.58
N ASP A 70 -28.95 1.20 7.02
CA ASP A 70 -27.81 0.42 6.54
C ASP A 70 -26.86 0.04 7.68
N VAL A 71 -26.94 0.78 8.80
CA VAL A 71 -25.97 0.74 9.91
C VAL A 71 -26.52 0.02 11.13
N ILE A 72 -27.78 0.28 11.48
CA ILE A 72 -28.42 -0.29 12.66
C ILE A 72 -29.63 -1.10 12.22
N ASP A 73 -29.68 -2.35 12.64
CA ASP A 73 -30.87 -3.20 12.45
C ASP A 73 -32.08 -2.58 13.16
N ILE A 74 -33.17 -2.40 12.41
CA ILE A 74 -34.34 -1.66 12.88
C ILE A 74 -35.15 -2.46 13.90
N GLU A 75 -35.18 -3.79 13.80
CA GLU A 75 -35.86 -4.63 14.79
C GLU A 75 -35.14 -4.57 16.13
N PHE A 76 -33.81 -4.67 16.12
CA PHE A 76 -32.97 -4.44 17.29
C PHE A 76 -33.20 -3.05 17.89
N LEU A 77 -33.16 -2.00 17.04
CA LEU A 77 -33.31 -0.62 17.51
C LEU A 77 -34.69 -0.40 18.14
N GLN A 78 -35.76 -0.90 17.52
CA GLN A 78 -37.12 -0.87 18.07
C GLN A 78 -37.17 -1.55 19.44
N LYS A 79 -36.65 -2.78 19.53
CA LYS A 79 -36.69 -3.54 20.78
C LYS A 79 -35.88 -2.86 21.89
N PHE A 80 -34.68 -2.38 21.59
CA PHE A 80 -33.84 -1.64 22.53
C PHE A 80 -34.55 -0.38 23.04
N GLN A 81 -35.17 0.37 22.12
CA GLN A 81 -35.94 1.57 22.44
C GLN A 81 -37.15 1.25 23.33
N ASP A 82 -37.89 0.18 23.04
CA ASP A 82 -39.03 -0.27 23.86
C ASP A 82 -38.59 -0.67 25.28
N ASP A 83 -37.54 -1.48 25.40
CA ASP A 83 -36.98 -1.90 26.68
C ASP A 83 -36.46 -0.69 27.48
N PHE A 84 -35.78 0.25 26.82
CA PHE A 84 -35.34 1.52 27.40
C PHE A 84 -36.52 2.37 27.90
N ALA A 85 -37.52 2.56 27.05
CA ALA A 85 -38.71 3.34 27.35
C ALA A 85 -39.48 2.75 28.54
N VAL A 86 -39.61 1.42 28.60
CA VAL A 86 -40.24 0.70 29.71
C VAL A 86 -39.42 0.84 30.99
N GLY A 87 -38.10 0.63 30.92
CA GLY A 87 -37.22 0.64 32.09
C GLY A 87 -37.11 2.01 32.76
N LEU A 88 -37.01 3.08 31.96
CA LEU A 88 -36.87 4.45 32.47
C LEU A 88 -38.20 5.18 32.59
N GLY A 89 -39.26 4.67 31.96
CA GLY A 89 -40.57 5.33 31.88
C GLY A 89 -40.50 6.63 31.10
N LEU A 90 -39.79 6.62 29.97
CA LEU A 90 -39.60 7.75 29.05
C LEU A 90 -40.23 7.41 27.71
N ALA A 91 -40.76 8.41 27.01
CA ALA A 91 -41.09 8.25 25.60
C ALA A 91 -39.80 8.16 24.78
N SER A 92 -39.81 7.41 23.68
CA SER A 92 -38.73 7.45 22.70
C SER A 92 -39.20 7.09 21.29
N VAL A 93 -38.59 7.71 20.28
CA VAL A 93 -38.73 7.34 18.87
C VAL A 93 -37.44 7.68 18.15
N THR A 94 -37.05 6.86 17.19
CA THR A 94 -35.92 7.12 16.30
C THR A 94 -36.42 7.59 14.94
N VAL A 95 -35.82 8.67 14.43
CA VAL A 95 -36.12 9.29 13.14
C VAL A 95 -34.87 9.36 12.25
N ASP A 96 -35.08 9.38 10.93
CA ASP A 96 -34.04 9.66 9.95
C ASP A 96 -33.71 11.17 9.87
N LEU A 97 -32.85 11.55 8.90
CA LEU A 97 -32.43 12.94 8.70
C LEU A 97 -33.56 13.87 8.24
N ASP A 98 -34.60 13.32 7.63
CA ASP A 98 -35.79 14.07 7.21
C ASP A 98 -36.81 14.20 8.35
N GLY A 99 -36.49 13.66 9.54
CA GLY A 99 -37.39 13.62 10.70
C GLY A 99 -38.48 12.55 10.57
N LYS A 100 -38.39 11.65 9.58
CA LYS A 100 -39.37 10.58 9.42
C LYS A 100 -39.06 9.44 10.41
N PRO A 101 -40.07 8.94 11.14
CA PRO A 101 -39.88 7.80 12.03
C PRO A 101 -39.37 6.58 11.30
N VAL A 102 -38.27 5.99 11.81
CA VAL A 102 -37.76 4.68 11.39
C VAL A 102 -38.17 3.57 12.37
N THR A 103 -38.59 3.97 13.58
CA THR A 103 -39.16 3.10 14.62
C THR A 103 -40.57 3.58 14.95
N ASN A 104 -41.37 2.72 15.56
CA ASN A 104 -42.63 3.10 16.16
C ASN A 104 -42.39 3.81 17.50
N PRO A 105 -43.23 4.80 17.86
CA PRO A 105 -43.19 5.47 19.15
C PRO A 105 -43.30 4.50 20.33
N SER A 106 -42.37 4.58 21.27
CA SER A 106 -42.34 3.80 22.51
C SER A 106 -42.82 4.67 23.67
N ARG A 107 -43.86 4.24 24.41
CA ARG A 107 -44.40 4.90 25.61
C ARG A 107 -44.65 6.41 25.50
N TYR A 108 -45.23 6.84 24.38
CA TYR A 108 -45.73 8.21 24.29
C TYR A 108 -46.82 8.46 25.33
N THR A 109 -46.77 9.64 25.94
CA THR A 109 -47.74 10.07 26.94
C THR A 109 -49.09 10.37 26.30
N LYS A 110 -50.16 10.20 27.05
CA LYS A 110 -51.51 10.63 26.64
C LYS A 110 -51.56 12.13 26.38
N PHE A 111 -50.82 12.93 27.15
CA PHE A 111 -50.69 14.36 26.94
C PHE A 111 -50.26 14.68 25.50
N CYS A 112 -49.21 14.02 25.00
CA CYS A 112 -48.78 14.21 23.63
C CYS A 112 -49.72 13.56 22.61
N MET A 113 -50.10 12.29 22.79
CA MET A 113 -50.87 11.52 21.80
C MET A 113 -52.31 12.00 21.63
N ASP A 114 -53.02 12.19 22.74
CA ASP A 114 -54.46 12.44 22.73
C ASP A 114 -54.76 13.93 22.56
N PHE A 115 -53.78 14.82 22.79
CA PHE A 115 -53.96 16.27 22.74
C PHE A 115 -52.91 17.02 21.91
N THR A 116 -51.61 16.96 22.25
CA THR A 116 -50.62 17.79 21.52
C THR A 116 -50.54 17.45 20.03
N HIS A 117 -50.63 16.16 19.67
CA HIS A 117 -50.66 15.69 18.28
C HIS A 117 -52.08 15.66 17.69
N SER A 118 -53.12 15.99 18.46
CA SER A 118 -54.51 15.94 17.98
C SER A 118 -54.88 17.11 17.07
N THR A 119 -54.03 18.14 16.99
CA THR A 119 -54.25 19.34 16.16
C THR A 119 -53.09 19.57 15.21
N GLU A 120 -53.40 20.12 14.03
CA GLU A 120 -52.37 20.44 13.02
C GLU A 120 -51.34 21.45 13.53
N ILE A 121 -51.76 22.39 14.39
CA ILE A 121 -50.86 23.38 14.99
C ILE A 121 -49.90 22.71 15.97
N GLY A 122 -50.40 21.86 16.85
CA GLY A 122 -49.59 21.14 17.83
C GLY A 122 -48.60 20.19 17.15
N ASP A 123 -49.06 19.44 16.15
CA ASP A 123 -48.21 18.50 15.41
C ASP A 123 -47.06 19.20 14.66
N LYS A 124 -47.35 20.31 13.96
CA LYS A 124 -46.33 21.13 13.30
C LYS A 124 -45.32 21.72 14.28
N ARG A 125 -45.77 22.22 15.43
CA ARG A 125 -44.88 22.77 16.46
C ARG A 125 -44.04 21.67 17.11
N CYS A 126 -44.57 20.46 17.23
CA CYS A 126 -43.84 19.29 17.72
C CYS A 126 -42.69 18.93 16.77
N ALA A 127 -42.98 18.79 15.47
CA ALA A 127 -41.98 18.52 14.45
C ALA A 127 -40.87 19.59 14.42
N GLU A 128 -41.24 20.87 14.50
CA GLU A 128 -40.27 21.97 14.55
C GLU A 128 -39.40 21.96 15.82
N SER A 129 -39.99 21.63 16.97
CA SER A 129 -39.26 21.50 18.24
C SER A 129 -38.24 20.37 18.17
N HIS A 130 -38.65 19.20 17.65
CA HIS A 130 -37.75 18.06 17.46
C HIS A 130 -36.66 18.33 16.43
N ARG A 131 -36.98 19.03 15.33
CA ARG A 131 -36.00 19.45 14.32
C ARG A 131 -34.89 20.30 14.94
N LYS A 132 -35.25 21.35 15.70
CA LYS A 132 -34.27 22.20 16.39
C LYS A 132 -33.42 21.41 17.40
N GLY A 133 -34.07 20.53 18.16
CA GLY A 133 -33.37 19.66 19.10
C GLY A 133 -32.35 18.76 18.40
N GLY A 134 -32.76 18.14 17.28
CA GLY A 134 -31.91 17.30 16.43
C GLY A 134 -30.74 18.07 15.82
N GLU A 135 -30.95 19.30 15.34
CA GLU A 135 -29.91 20.16 14.77
C GLU A 135 -28.84 20.54 15.81
N GLU A 136 -29.24 20.90 17.03
CA GLU A 136 -28.28 21.21 18.11
C GLU A 136 -27.51 19.97 18.58
N ALA A 137 -28.19 18.83 18.67
CA ALA A 137 -27.57 17.54 18.93
C ALA A 137 -26.52 17.20 17.85
N ALA A 138 -26.87 17.35 16.57
CA ALA A 138 -25.97 17.11 15.44
C ALA A 138 -24.75 18.03 15.45
N ARG A 139 -24.97 19.33 15.70
CA ARG A 139 -23.92 20.36 15.76
C ARG A 139 -22.91 20.07 16.85
N THR A 140 -23.35 19.57 18.01
CA THR A 140 -22.48 19.28 19.16
C THR A 140 -21.94 17.85 19.16
N GLY A 141 -22.55 16.95 18.39
CA GLY A 141 -22.28 15.51 18.41
C GLY A 141 -22.69 14.82 19.71
N LYS A 142 -23.49 15.48 20.56
CA LYS A 142 -23.85 15.04 21.91
C LYS A 142 -25.36 15.14 22.14
N PRO A 143 -25.91 14.45 23.15
CA PRO A 143 -27.30 14.64 23.53
C PRO A 143 -27.62 16.10 23.83
N TYR A 144 -28.77 16.57 23.35
CA TYR A 144 -29.27 17.91 23.63
C TYR A 144 -30.63 17.80 24.31
N ILE A 145 -30.73 18.30 25.54
CA ILE A 145 -31.94 18.30 26.35
C ILE A 145 -32.56 19.68 26.28
N TYR A 146 -33.86 19.75 26.04
CA TYR A 146 -34.59 21.00 25.82
C TYR A 146 -36.02 20.89 26.32
N GLU A 147 -36.62 22.04 26.62
CA GLU A 147 -38.06 22.11 26.79
C GLU A 147 -38.72 22.22 25.41
N CYS A 148 -39.65 21.31 25.12
CA CYS A 148 -40.39 21.31 23.87
C CYS A 148 -41.47 22.39 23.87
N HIS A 149 -42.04 22.66 22.69
CA HIS A 149 -43.09 23.67 22.54
C HIS A 149 -44.32 23.47 23.46
N ALA A 150 -44.56 22.23 23.90
CA ALA A 150 -45.69 21.86 24.75
C ALA A 150 -45.37 21.97 26.25
N GLY A 151 -44.15 22.38 26.62
CA GLY A 151 -43.71 22.60 28.00
C GLY A 151 -43.14 21.37 28.70
N LEU A 152 -43.04 20.23 28.02
CA LEU A 152 -42.35 19.03 28.51
C LEU A 152 -40.86 19.10 28.19
N ILE A 153 -40.05 18.36 28.96
CA ILE A 153 -38.64 18.15 28.65
C ILE A 153 -38.52 16.97 27.69
N ASP A 154 -37.87 17.25 26.57
CA ASP A 154 -37.44 16.29 25.57
C ASP A 154 -35.93 16.34 25.42
N PHE A 155 -35.39 15.34 24.75
CA PHE A 155 -34.00 15.30 24.34
C PHE A 155 -33.86 14.71 22.95
N ALA A 156 -32.82 15.15 22.26
CA ALA A 156 -32.39 14.63 20.97
C ALA A 156 -31.01 14.00 21.15
N VAL A 157 -30.88 12.75 20.75
CA VAL A 157 -29.63 11.99 20.78
C VAL A 157 -29.19 11.77 19.33
N PRO A 158 -28.07 12.36 18.92
CA PRO A 158 -27.60 12.23 17.55
C PRO A 158 -27.00 10.83 17.34
N ILE A 159 -27.34 10.20 16.21
CA ILE A 159 -26.69 8.98 15.73
C ILE A 159 -25.66 9.40 14.68
N MET A 160 -24.38 9.28 15.02
CA MET A 160 -23.25 9.80 14.26
C MET A 160 -22.45 8.67 13.63
N LEU A 161 -21.98 8.90 12.40
CA LEU A 161 -21.07 8.04 11.63
C LEU A 161 -19.93 8.92 11.13
N GLU A 162 -18.72 8.75 11.69
CA GLU A 162 -17.52 9.55 11.36
C GLU A 162 -17.78 11.07 11.28
N GLY A 163 -18.46 11.61 12.31
CA GLY A 163 -18.76 13.05 12.41
C GLY A 163 -19.96 13.53 11.59
N ARG A 164 -20.59 12.67 10.78
CA ARG A 164 -21.85 12.95 10.08
C ARG A 164 -23.02 12.33 10.83
N GLN A 165 -24.09 13.09 11.01
CA GLN A 165 -25.34 12.53 11.52
C GLN A 165 -26.03 11.65 10.45
N ILE A 166 -26.55 10.51 10.86
CA ILE A 166 -27.37 9.61 10.01
C ILE A 166 -28.79 9.42 10.54
N GLY A 167 -29.08 9.86 11.77
CA GLY A 167 -30.41 9.87 12.37
C GLY A 167 -30.43 10.50 13.77
N THR A 168 -31.60 10.51 14.40
CA THR A 168 -31.78 11.04 15.75
C THR A 168 -32.68 10.11 16.56
N ILE A 169 -32.28 9.78 17.78
CA ILE A 169 -33.19 9.20 18.78
C ILE A 169 -33.77 10.36 19.58
N LEU A 170 -35.08 10.54 19.49
CA LEU A 170 -35.85 11.47 20.29
C LEU A 170 -36.34 10.72 21.53
N GLY A 171 -36.38 11.41 22.66
CA GLY A 171 -37.01 10.88 23.87
C GLY A 171 -37.37 11.96 24.86
N GLY A 172 -38.05 11.57 25.93
CA GLY A 172 -38.54 12.51 26.95
C GLY A 172 -40.02 12.34 27.21
N GLN A 173 -40.80 13.38 26.89
CA GLN A 173 -42.19 13.58 27.30
C GLN A 173 -42.35 13.47 28.83
N ILE A 174 -41.50 14.21 29.54
CA ILE A 174 -41.47 14.23 31.00
C ILE A 174 -41.38 15.66 31.52
N LEU A 175 -41.50 15.81 32.83
CA LEU A 175 -41.29 17.08 33.52
C LEU A 175 -40.01 17.02 34.35
N SER A 176 -39.33 18.16 34.51
CA SER A 176 -38.21 18.31 35.45
C SER A 176 -38.65 18.87 36.81
N HIS A 177 -39.86 19.41 36.89
CA HIS A 177 -40.45 20.00 38.08
C HIS A 177 -41.98 20.00 37.98
N THR A 178 -42.66 20.31 39.09
CA THR A 178 -44.12 20.49 39.10
C THR A 178 -44.59 21.49 38.02
N PRO A 179 -45.61 21.15 37.21
CA PRO A 179 -46.02 21.98 36.08
C PRO A 179 -46.81 23.23 36.53
N GLU A 180 -46.46 24.40 36.01
CA GLU A 180 -47.22 25.64 36.20
C GLU A 180 -48.49 25.63 35.35
N LEU A 181 -49.66 25.39 35.95
CA LEU A 181 -50.90 25.12 35.19
C LEU A 181 -51.33 26.26 34.25
N ASP A 182 -51.06 27.51 34.61
CA ASP A 182 -51.35 28.68 33.76
C ASP A 182 -50.58 28.65 32.43
N LYS A 183 -49.38 28.06 32.42
CA LYS A 183 -48.59 27.86 31.19
C LYS A 183 -49.31 26.89 30.25
N TYR A 184 -49.82 25.79 30.78
CA TYR A 184 -50.49 24.76 30.00
C TYR A 184 -51.88 25.20 29.52
N ASP A 185 -52.58 26.05 30.26
CA ASP A 185 -53.82 26.69 29.78
C ASP A 185 -53.56 27.57 28.54
N ARG A 186 -52.47 28.35 28.53
CA ARG A 186 -52.09 29.17 27.37
C ARG A 186 -51.73 28.29 26.18
N ILE A 187 -50.88 27.28 26.38
CA ILE A 187 -50.49 26.35 25.31
C ILE A 187 -51.71 25.65 24.73
N ALA A 188 -52.65 25.17 25.56
CA ALA A 188 -53.87 24.52 25.11
C ALA A 188 -54.70 25.43 24.18
N LYS A 189 -54.86 26.70 24.54
CA LYS A 189 -55.57 27.70 23.71
C LYS A 189 -54.83 27.99 22.40
N GLU A 190 -53.50 28.06 22.44
CA GLU A 190 -52.69 28.32 21.24
C GLU A 190 -52.74 27.19 20.22
N ILE A 191 -52.78 25.93 20.68
CA ILE A 191 -52.83 24.76 19.79
C ILE A 191 -54.27 24.30 19.51
N GLY A 192 -55.27 24.87 20.19
CA GLY A 192 -56.69 24.64 19.93
C GLY A 192 -57.29 23.39 20.58
N VAL A 193 -56.77 22.98 21.75
CA VAL A 193 -57.30 21.83 22.53
C VAL A 193 -58.06 22.29 23.78
N ASN A 194 -58.84 21.40 24.39
CA ASN A 194 -59.58 21.70 25.61
C ASN A 194 -58.61 21.91 26.79
N SER A 195 -58.57 23.13 27.34
CA SER A 195 -57.67 23.48 28.45
C SER A 195 -57.81 22.57 29.67
N GLN A 196 -59.03 22.21 30.09
CA GLN A 196 -59.24 21.41 31.30
C GLN A 196 -58.68 19.99 31.13
N GLU A 197 -58.95 19.37 29.98
CA GLU A 197 -58.46 18.03 29.68
C GLU A 197 -56.94 18.02 29.48
N TYR A 198 -56.38 19.05 28.82
CA TYR A 198 -54.94 19.19 28.62
C TYR A 198 -54.18 19.36 29.94
N ILE A 199 -54.71 20.19 30.85
CA ILE A 199 -54.18 20.38 32.21
C ILE A 199 -54.36 19.11 33.06
N GLY A 200 -55.41 18.34 32.83
CA GLY A 200 -55.57 17.02 33.43
C GLY A 200 -54.45 16.09 32.99
N ALA A 201 -54.21 15.99 31.68
CA ALA A 201 -53.22 15.09 31.10
C ALA A 201 -51.78 15.42 31.51
N VAL A 202 -51.41 16.71 31.66
CA VAL A 202 -50.05 17.07 32.09
C VAL A 202 -49.75 16.65 33.53
N LYS A 203 -50.77 16.57 34.40
CA LYS A 203 -50.58 16.13 35.80
C LYS A 203 -50.20 14.67 35.91
N ASP A 204 -50.54 13.87 34.90
CA ASP A 204 -50.17 12.45 34.80
C ASP A 204 -48.78 12.24 34.18
N VAL A 205 -48.13 13.30 33.68
CA VAL A 205 -46.79 13.22 33.11
C VAL A 205 -45.76 13.02 34.22
N LYS A 206 -44.87 12.03 34.00
CA LYS A 206 -43.84 11.68 34.96
C LYS A 206 -42.85 12.83 35.17
N THR A 207 -42.52 13.11 36.42
CA THR A 207 -41.44 14.05 36.78
C THR A 207 -40.15 13.28 37.07
N LEU A 208 -39.04 13.73 36.51
CA LEU A 208 -37.70 13.17 36.69
C LEU A 208 -36.67 14.28 36.92
N GLU A 209 -35.70 14.01 37.80
CA GLU A 209 -34.56 14.90 38.01
C GLU A 209 -33.69 15.03 36.76
N MET A 210 -33.12 16.23 36.53
CA MET A 210 -32.31 16.53 35.35
C MET A 210 -31.15 15.54 35.15
N GLU A 211 -30.47 15.16 36.24
CA GLU A 211 -29.38 14.17 36.21
C GLU A 211 -29.84 12.81 35.64
N ARG A 212 -31.09 12.39 35.92
CA ARG A 212 -31.64 11.14 35.38
C ARG A 212 -31.97 11.25 33.90
N ILE A 213 -32.45 12.42 33.45
CA ILE A 213 -32.73 12.69 32.04
C ILE A 213 -31.42 12.69 31.25
N GLU A 214 -30.39 13.36 31.76
CA GLU A 214 -29.04 13.36 31.19
C GLU A 214 -28.45 11.96 31.10
N ALA A 215 -28.52 11.18 32.18
CA ALA A 215 -28.06 9.79 32.18
C ALA A 215 -28.80 8.94 31.14
N ALA A 216 -30.12 9.11 31.02
CA ALA A 216 -30.94 8.38 30.05
C ALA A 216 -30.54 8.70 28.60
N ALA A 217 -30.40 9.99 28.27
CA ALA A 217 -29.99 10.44 26.95
C ALA A 217 -28.55 9.96 26.62
N ASN A 218 -27.65 9.96 27.60
CA ASN A 218 -26.29 9.46 27.43
C ASN A 218 -26.25 7.94 27.18
N VAL A 219 -27.11 7.14 27.81
CA VAL A 219 -27.19 5.69 27.54
C VAL A 219 -27.57 5.43 26.08
N LEU A 220 -28.62 6.08 25.58
CA LEU A 220 -29.02 5.97 24.17
C LEU A 220 -27.89 6.39 23.24
N TRP A 221 -27.21 7.50 23.55
CA TRP A 221 -26.11 8.01 22.75
C TRP A 221 -24.94 7.03 22.70
N THR A 222 -24.52 6.50 23.85
CA THR A 222 -23.45 5.52 23.95
C THR A 222 -23.79 4.27 23.16
N VAL A 223 -24.99 3.71 23.30
CA VAL A 223 -25.36 2.49 22.58
C VAL A 223 -25.42 2.73 21.08
N ALA A 224 -26.17 3.75 20.64
CA ALA A 224 -26.33 4.04 19.21
C ALA A 224 -24.97 4.31 18.53
N ASN A 225 -24.12 5.16 19.13
CA ASN A 225 -22.85 5.54 18.51
C ASN A 225 -21.76 4.46 18.64
N ASN A 226 -21.85 3.52 19.60
CA ASN A 226 -20.98 2.35 19.58
C ASN A 226 -21.34 1.39 18.45
N ILE A 227 -22.63 1.23 18.13
CA ILE A 227 -23.08 0.41 17.00
C ILE A 227 -22.61 1.02 15.69
N THR A 228 -22.80 2.33 15.49
CA THR A 228 -22.34 2.99 14.26
C THR A 228 -20.82 2.89 14.07
N ARG A 229 -20.05 3.04 15.15
CA ARG A 229 -18.60 2.87 15.12
C ARG A 229 -18.20 1.43 14.80
N ALA A 230 -18.83 0.44 15.43
CA ALA A 230 -18.55 -0.97 15.15
C ALA A 230 -18.83 -1.31 13.69
N TRP A 231 -19.95 -0.83 13.15
CA TRP A 231 -20.31 -0.99 11.74
C TRP A 231 -19.28 -0.35 10.80
N TYR A 232 -18.81 0.86 11.12
CA TYR A 232 -17.78 1.55 10.35
C TYR A 232 -16.45 0.79 10.35
N ASP A 233 -16.00 0.37 11.54
CA ASP A 233 -14.76 -0.40 11.70
C ASP A 233 -14.84 -1.72 10.91
N GLN A 234 -15.98 -2.42 10.96
CA GLN A 234 -16.24 -3.64 10.21
C GLN A 234 -16.15 -3.44 8.68
N HIS A 235 -16.80 -2.40 8.15
CA HIS A 235 -16.78 -2.11 6.71
C HIS A 235 -15.40 -1.66 6.23
N LYS A 236 -14.69 -0.90 7.07
CA LYS A 236 -13.30 -0.51 6.82
C LYS A 236 -12.37 -1.73 6.77
N LEU A 237 -12.55 -2.70 7.67
CA LEU A 237 -11.82 -3.97 7.63
C LEU A 237 -12.07 -4.74 6.34
N GLY A 238 -13.32 -4.80 5.86
CA GLY A 238 -13.66 -5.45 4.59
C GLY A 238 -12.98 -4.78 3.38
N GLY A 239 -12.95 -3.45 3.37
CA GLY A 239 -12.23 -2.69 2.34
C GLY A 239 -10.71 -2.97 2.35
N ILE A 240 -10.11 -3.03 3.54
CA ILE A 240 -8.69 -3.36 3.72
C ILE A 240 -8.39 -4.79 3.26
N ALA A 241 -9.23 -5.78 3.60
CA ALA A 241 -9.08 -7.16 3.18
C ALA A 241 -9.10 -7.29 1.64
N LYS A 242 -9.99 -6.56 0.97
CA LYS A 242 -10.05 -6.53 -0.49
C LYS A 242 -8.76 -6.01 -1.13
N ILE A 243 -8.24 -4.88 -0.65
CA ILE A 243 -6.96 -4.32 -1.12
C ILE A 243 -5.82 -5.31 -0.86
N LEU A 244 -5.83 -5.97 0.30
CA LEU A 244 -4.82 -6.96 0.65
C LEU A 244 -4.82 -8.14 -0.34
N ASN A 245 -6.00 -8.67 -0.69
CA ASN A 245 -6.16 -9.72 -1.71
C ASN A 245 -5.70 -9.30 -3.10
N GLU A 246 -5.98 -8.06 -3.52
CA GLU A 246 -5.46 -7.49 -4.77
C GLU A 246 -3.93 -7.46 -4.77
N ASN A 247 -3.32 -6.99 -3.67
CA ASN A 247 -1.87 -6.94 -3.51
C ASN A 247 -1.22 -8.32 -3.47
N ILE A 248 -1.81 -9.29 -2.75
CA ILE A 248 -1.34 -10.68 -2.74
C ILE A 248 -1.31 -11.25 -4.16
N THR A 249 -2.39 -11.05 -4.93
CA THR A 249 -2.47 -11.54 -6.32
C THR A 249 -1.36 -10.95 -7.19
N GLN A 250 -1.11 -9.65 -7.08
CA GLN A 250 -0.03 -8.97 -7.80
C GLN A 250 1.36 -9.46 -7.35
N MET A 251 1.56 -9.67 -6.05
CA MET A 251 2.82 -10.19 -5.51
C MET A 251 3.08 -11.63 -5.95
N SER A 252 2.05 -12.49 -5.99
CA SER A 252 2.16 -13.86 -6.51
C SER A 252 2.61 -13.87 -7.97
N ALA A 253 1.98 -13.05 -8.83
CA ALA A 253 2.38 -12.93 -10.23
C ALA A 253 3.83 -12.42 -10.38
N THR A 254 4.24 -11.47 -9.54
CA THR A 254 5.62 -10.96 -9.54
C THR A 254 6.62 -12.02 -9.09
N THR A 255 6.24 -12.85 -8.11
CA THR A 255 7.06 -13.94 -7.57
C THR A 255 7.25 -15.05 -8.60
N GLU A 256 6.20 -15.41 -9.35
CA GLU A 256 6.28 -16.34 -10.48
C GLU A 256 7.21 -15.80 -11.58
N GLN A 257 7.10 -14.51 -11.92
CA GLN A 257 8.00 -13.89 -12.91
C GLN A 257 9.46 -13.91 -12.43
N MET A 258 9.71 -13.69 -11.14
CA MET A 258 11.05 -13.80 -10.56
C MET A 258 11.60 -15.22 -10.64
N ALA A 259 10.76 -16.24 -10.40
CA ALA A 259 11.16 -17.65 -10.51
C ALA A 259 11.55 -17.99 -11.96
N ALA A 260 10.73 -17.57 -12.93
CA ALA A 260 11.02 -17.75 -14.35
C ALA A 260 12.33 -17.07 -14.76
N SER A 261 12.55 -15.83 -14.31
CA SER A 261 13.78 -15.08 -14.59
C SER A 261 15.02 -15.73 -13.97
N ALA A 262 14.92 -16.25 -12.74
CA ALA A 262 16.02 -16.96 -12.09
C ALA A 262 16.42 -18.22 -12.89
N ASN A 263 15.43 -18.98 -13.38
CA ASN A 263 15.68 -20.14 -14.23
C ASN A 263 16.37 -19.75 -15.55
N GLU A 264 15.91 -18.67 -16.21
CA GLU A 264 16.53 -18.16 -17.43
C GLU A 264 17.99 -17.74 -17.22
N VAL A 265 18.29 -17.05 -16.11
CA VAL A 265 19.66 -16.67 -15.74
C VAL A 265 20.53 -17.92 -15.55
N ASN A 266 20.03 -18.95 -14.89
CA ASN A 266 20.75 -20.20 -14.69
C ASN A 266 21.04 -20.93 -16.02
N GLU A 267 20.06 -20.99 -16.94
CA GLU A 267 20.27 -21.56 -18.28
C GLU A 267 21.32 -20.77 -19.08
N ASN A 268 21.26 -19.45 -19.03
CA ASN A 268 22.24 -18.59 -19.69
C ASN A 268 23.63 -18.77 -19.09
N GLN A 269 23.73 -18.99 -17.78
CA GLN A 269 25.00 -19.29 -17.11
C GLN A 269 25.60 -20.64 -17.56
N ILE A 270 24.76 -21.66 -17.75
CA ILE A 270 25.20 -22.96 -18.31
C ILE A 270 25.73 -22.78 -19.73
N LYS A 271 25.02 -22.05 -20.59
CA LYS A 271 25.45 -21.76 -21.97
C LYS A 271 26.77 -20.98 -21.99
N LEU A 272 26.89 -19.95 -21.14
CA LEU A 272 28.11 -19.15 -21.00
C LEU A 272 29.30 -20.02 -20.59
N ASN A 273 29.14 -20.90 -19.59
CA ASN A 273 30.19 -21.81 -19.16
C ASN A 273 30.67 -22.74 -20.28
N LYS A 274 29.76 -23.19 -21.15
CA LYS A 274 30.12 -23.99 -22.34
C LYS A 274 30.94 -23.20 -23.34
N GLU A 275 30.58 -21.95 -23.62
CA GLU A 275 31.37 -21.09 -24.52
C GLU A 275 32.75 -20.76 -23.94
N ILE A 276 32.84 -20.56 -22.62
CA ILE A 276 34.12 -20.36 -21.94
C ILE A 276 35.03 -21.59 -22.10
N GLN A 277 34.49 -22.81 -21.96
CA GLN A 277 35.24 -24.04 -22.19
C GLN A 277 35.74 -24.16 -23.63
N ASN A 278 34.93 -23.75 -24.61
CA ASN A 278 35.34 -23.69 -26.02
C ASN A 278 36.53 -22.75 -26.22
N VAL A 279 36.48 -21.53 -25.65
CA VAL A 279 37.58 -20.56 -25.71
C VAL A 279 38.84 -21.09 -25.04
N SER A 280 38.72 -21.76 -23.88
CA SER A 280 39.86 -22.37 -23.20
C SER A 280 40.51 -23.46 -24.07
N THR A 281 39.70 -24.28 -24.73
CA THR A 281 40.18 -25.36 -25.62
C THR A 281 40.89 -24.77 -26.84
N LEU A 282 40.31 -23.74 -27.47
CA LEU A 282 40.91 -23.06 -28.62
C LEU A 282 42.23 -22.38 -28.24
N THR A 283 42.29 -21.75 -27.07
CA THR A 283 43.51 -21.15 -26.53
C THR A 283 44.62 -22.20 -26.32
N GLY A 284 44.25 -23.41 -25.87
CA GLY A 284 45.18 -24.55 -25.80
C GLY A 284 45.77 -24.90 -27.17
N LYS A 285 44.91 -25.07 -28.19
CA LYS A 285 45.35 -25.36 -29.57
C LYS A 285 46.26 -24.27 -30.15
N ILE A 286 46.00 -23.00 -29.81
CA ILE A 286 46.87 -21.89 -30.24
C ILE A 286 48.26 -22.03 -29.62
N ASN A 287 48.36 -22.40 -28.33
CA ASN A 287 49.65 -22.64 -27.69
C ASN A 287 50.45 -23.76 -28.38
N ASP A 288 49.79 -24.85 -28.78
CA ASP A 288 50.44 -25.94 -29.53
C ASP A 288 51.03 -25.43 -30.85
N VAL A 289 50.30 -24.57 -31.57
CA VAL A 289 50.77 -23.95 -32.82
C VAL A 289 51.92 -22.97 -32.58
N ILE A 290 51.86 -22.18 -31.49
CA ILE A 290 52.93 -21.24 -31.11
C ILE A 290 54.23 -22.00 -30.83
N ASP A 291 54.16 -23.12 -30.09
CA ASP A 291 55.33 -23.93 -29.79
C ASP A 291 55.92 -24.54 -31.07
N PHE A 292 55.10 -24.99 -32.02
CA PHE A 292 55.57 -25.45 -33.33
C PHE A 292 56.23 -24.35 -34.19
N ILE A 293 55.66 -23.13 -34.22
CA ILE A 293 56.28 -22.00 -34.94
C ILE A 293 57.62 -21.62 -34.30
N LYS A 294 57.72 -21.73 -32.97
CA LYS A 294 58.99 -21.49 -32.25
C LYS A 294 60.07 -22.48 -32.69
N GLU A 295 59.72 -23.76 -32.82
CA GLU A 295 60.63 -24.80 -33.31
C GLU A 295 61.09 -24.48 -34.74
N ILE A 296 60.18 -24.13 -35.65
CA ILE A 296 60.51 -23.72 -37.03
C ILE A 296 61.45 -22.49 -37.03
N ALA A 297 61.17 -21.49 -36.20
CA ALA A 297 62.01 -20.29 -36.13
C ALA A 297 63.43 -20.62 -35.62
N ASP A 298 63.55 -21.51 -34.64
CA ASP A 298 64.85 -21.95 -34.12
C ASP A 298 65.63 -22.80 -35.15
N GLU A 299 64.96 -23.67 -35.91
CA GLU A 299 65.55 -24.45 -37.00
C GLU A 299 65.97 -23.57 -38.19
N THR A 300 65.11 -22.63 -38.60
CA THR A 300 65.41 -21.69 -39.70
C THR A 300 66.59 -20.79 -39.34
N ARG A 301 66.72 -20.39 -38.07
CA ARG A 301 67.88 -19.62 -37.58
C ARG A 301 69.18 -20.42 -37.68
N LEU A 302 69.15 -21.72 -37.38
CA LEU A 302 70.29 -22.62 -37.54
C LEU A 302 70.66 -22.82 -39.02
N LEU A 303 69.67 -23.00 -39.90
CA LEU A 303 69.89 -23.08 -41.35
C LEU A 303 70.53 -21.80 -41.90
N GLY A 304 70.01 -20.63 -41.50
CA GLY A 304 70.59 -19.34 -41.88
C GLY A 304 72.00 -19.14 -41.32
N LEU A 305 72.32 -19.68 -40.14
CA LEU A 305 73.68 -19.67 -39.59
C LEU A 305 74.63 -20.54 -40.43
N ASN A 306 74.22 -21.76 -40.77
CA ASN A 306 75.03 -22.66 -41.61
C ASN A 306 75.26 -22.07 -43.00
N ALA A 307 74.24 -21.45 -43.61
CA ALA A 307 74.35 -20.77 -44.89
C ALA A 307 75.31 -19.57 -44.82
N ALA A 308 75.28 -18.78 -43.74
CA ALA A 308 76.20 -17.67 -43.54
C ALA A 308 77.67 -18.15 -43.40
N ILE A 309 77.90 -19.29 -42.74
CA ILE A 309 79.22 -19.91 -42.61
C ILE A 309 79.74 -20.36 -43.99
N GLU A 310 78.92 -21.05 -44.78
CA GLU A 310 79.34 -21.53 -46.11
C GLU A 310 79.54 -20.37 -47.10
N ALA A 311 78.71 -19.31 -47.01
CA ALA A 311 78.90 -18.08 -47.76
C ALA A 311 80.23 -17.39 -47.44
N ALA A 312 80.61 -17.31 -46.15
CA ALA A 312 81.91 -16.77 -45.74
C ALA A 312 83.09 -17.62 -46.27
N LYS A 313 82.92 -18.95 -46.29
CA LYS A 313 83.92 -19.90 -46.79
C LYS A 313 84.13 -19.81 -48.32
N ALA A 314 83.11 -19.42 -49.07
CA ALA A 314 83.18 -19.21 -50.52
C ALA A 314 83.86 -17.87 -50.94
N GLY A 315 84.28 -17.03 -49.98
CA GLY A 315 85.00 -15.79 -50.25
C GLY A 315 84.18 -14.77 -51.04
N GLU A 316 84.76 -14.14 -52.07
CA GLU A 316 84.07 -13.12 -52.89
C GLU A 316 82.83 -13.66 -53.60
N ALA A 317 82.84 -14.94 -54.04
CA ALA A 317 81.70 -15.56 -54.71
C ALA A 317 80.48 -15.78 -53.79
N GLY A 318 80.69 -15.78 -52.46
CA GLY A 318 79.66 -16.00 -51.45
C GLY A 318 79.01 -14.72 -50.90
N LEU A 319 79.50 -13.53 -51.26
CA LEU A 319 79.04 -12.26 -50.67
C LEU A 319 77.52 -12.04 -50.80
N GLY A 320 76.95 -12.34 -51.96
CA GLY A 320 75.49 -12.24 -52.18
C GLY A 320 74.69 -13.23 -51.32
N PHE A 321 75.15 -14.48 -51.19
CA PHE A 321 74.52 -15.49 -50.33
C PHE A 321 74.66 -15.15 -48.84
N GLY A 322 75.74 -14.50 -48.44
CA GLY A 322 75.95 -14.03 -47.06
C GLY A 322 74.90 -13.01 -46.63
N VAL A 323 74.54 -12.07 -47.51
CA VAL A 323 73.47 -11.08 -47.25
C VAL A 323 72.12 -11.78 -47.05
N VAL A 324 71.78 -12.73 -47.92
CA VAL A 324 70.53 -13.50 -47.82
C VAL A 324 70.49 -14.32 -46.52
N ALA A 325 71.58 -14.99 -46.16
CA ALA A 325 71.68 -15.76 -44.93
C ALA A 325 71.53 -14.88 -43.67
N GLN A 326 72.07 -13.67 -43.68
CA GLN A 326 71.87 -12.69 -42.61
C GLN A 326 70.40 -12.26 -42.48
N GLU A 327 69.72 -12.02 -43.60
CA GLU A 327 68.31 -11.65 -43.60
C GLU A 327 67.41 -12.80 -43.10
N ILE A 328 67.70 -14.06 -43.49
CA ILE A 328 67.01 -15.25 -42.97
C ILE A 328 67.15 -15.37 -41.45
N ARG A 329 68.36 -15.15 -40.91
CA ARG A 329 68.59 -15.17 -39.46
C ARG A 329 67.80 -14.08 -38.74
N LYS A 330 67.74 -12.88 -39.33
CA LYS A 330 66.97 -11.75 -38.81
C LYS A 330 65.47 -12.07 -38.80
N LEU A 331 64.90 -12.53 -39.92
CA LEU A 331 63.51 -12.99 -40.03
C LEU A 331 63.15 -14.07 -39.02
N SER A 332 64.06 -15.03 -38.79
CA SER A 332 63.86 -16.09 -37.79
C SER A 332 63.84 -15.53 -36.36
N SER A 333 64.72 -14.56 -36.06
CA SER A 333 64.74 -13.87 -34.77
C SER A 333 63.46 -13.04 -34.55
N ASP A 334 63.02 -12.32 -35.57
CA ASP A 334 61.79 -11.51 -35.52
C ASP A 334 60.54 -12.42 -35.37
N SER A 335 60.55 -13.59 -36.01
CA SER A 335 59.51 -14.63 -35.84
C SER A 335 59.46 -15.14 -34.40
N LYS A 336 60.62 -15.41 -33.79
CA LYS A 336 60.70 -15.84 -32.38
C LYS A 336 60.20 -14.76 -31.42
N GLN A 337 60.51 -13.50 -31.69
CA GLN A 337 59.99 -12.39 -30.89
C GLN A 337 58.47 -12.26 -31.03
N THR A 338 57.93 -12.46 -32.24
CA THR A 338 56.49 -12.45 -32.49
C THR A 338 55.77 -13.59 -31.77
N VAL A 339 56.32 -14.81 -31.82
CA VAL A 339 55.84 -15.98 -31.07
C VAL A 339 55.73 -15.67 -29.57
N ASN A 340 56.75 -15.04 -28.98
CA ASN A 340 56.70 -14.65 -27.55
C ASN A 340 55.55 -13.69 -27.25
N LYS A 341 55.30 -12.69 -28.12
CA LYS A 341 54.17 -11.77 -27.94
C LYS A 341 52.81 -12.47 -28.05
N ILE A 342 52.65 -13.42 -28.97
CA ILE A 342 51.40 -14.20 -29.07
C ILE A 342 51.22 -15.07 -27.81
N LYS A 343 52.31 -15.61 -27.26
CA LYS A 343 52.30 -16.35 -25.99
C LYS A 343 51.85 -15.47 -24.81
N GLU A 344 52.27 -14.21 -24.77
CA GLU A 344 51.77 -13.24 -23.78
C GLU A 344 50.26 -12.99 -23.94
N PHE A 345 49.78 -12.71 -25.16
CA PHE A 345 48.35 -12.49 -25.42
C PHE A 345 47.47 -13.72 -25.09
N THR A 346 47.92 -14.93 -25.40
CA THR A 346 47.19 -16.15 -25.06
C THR A 346 47.14 -16.40 -23.54
N GLN A 347 48.20 -16.03 -22.81
CA GLN A 347 48.20 -16.08 -21.36
C GLN A 347 47.21 -15.06 -20.76
N GLU A 348 47.11 -13.85 -21.32
CA GLU A 348 46.10 -12.87 -20.92
C GLU A 348 44.67 -13.39 -21.17
N ILE A 349 44.41 -14.01 -22.32
CA ILE A 349 43.13 -14.65 -22.63
C ILE A 349 42.80 -15.73 -21.59
N LYS A 350 43.77 -16.59 -21.24
CA LYS A 350 43.58 -17.64 -20.23
C LYS A 350 43.22 -17.06 -18.86
N ASN A 351 43.88 -15.99 -18.45
CA ASN A 351 43.60 -15.29 -17.19
C ASN A 351 42.18 -14.67 -17.22
N SER A 352 41.80 -14.04 -18.33
CA SER A 352 40.46 -13.47 -18.53
C SER A 352 39.36 -14.54 -18.49
N VAL A 353 39.59 -15.69 -19.12
CA VAL A 353 38.73 -16.87 -19.06
C VAL A 353 38.54 -17.34 -17.61
N ALA A 354 39.63 -17.52 -16.87
CA ALA A 354 39.57 -17.96 -15.47
C ALA A 354 38.79 -16.96 -14.58
N HIS A 355 38.99 -15.67 -14.80
CA HIS A 355 38.22 -14.63 -14.12
C HIS A 355 36.72 -14.70 -14.46
N THR A 356 36.38 -14.95 -15.72
CA THR A 356 35.00 -15.06 -16.19
C THR A 356 34.28 -16.28 -15.58
N VAL A 357 34.98 -17.42 -15.44
CA VAL A 357 34.44 -18.60 -14.72
C VAL A 357 34.09 -18.24 -13.28
N LYS A 358 35.01 -17.59 -12.56
CA LYS A 358 34.78 -17.19 -11.16
C LYS A 358 33.57 -16.24 -11.01
N MET A 359 33.40 -15.33 -11.97
CA MET A 359 32.21 -14.47 -12.02
C MET A 359 30.94 -15.29 -12.23
N GLY A 360 30.99 -16.27 -13.14
CA GLY A 360 29.89 -17.20 -13.40
C GLY A 360 29.48 -18.04 -12.19
N ASP A 361 30.44 -18.54 -11.41
CA ASP A 361 30.17 -19.27 -10.16
C ASP A 361 29.48 -18.37 -9.12
N SER A 362 29.90 -17.10 -9.05
CA SER A 362 29.28 -16.10 -8.18
C SER A 362 27.84 -15.80 -8.60
N THR A 363 27.59 -15.67 -9.91
CA THR A 363 26.23 -15.53 -10.48
C THR A 363 25.37 -16.74 -10.12
N THR A 364 25.89 -17.96 -10.30
CA THR A 364 25.17 -19.21 -9.97
C THR A 364 24.76 -19.24 -8.50
N THR A 365 25.67 -18.87 -7.60
CA THR A 365 25.41 -18.80 -6.15
C THR A 365 24.31 -17.78 -5.85
N ALA A 366 24.37 -16.59 -6.47
CA ALA A 366 23.35 -15.55 -6.29
C ALA A 366 21.97 -16.00 -6.79
N THR A 367 21.92 -16.70 -7.93
CA THR A 367 20.66 -17.26 -8.48
C THR A 367 20.07 -18.34 -7.57
N GLN A 368 20.90 -19.20 -6.95
CA GLN A 368 20.43 -20.18 -5.97
C GLN A 368 19.86 -19.52 -4.71
N GLN A 369 20.51 -18.48 -4.19
CA GLN A 369 20.00 -17.69 -3.07
C GLN A 369 18.68 -16.99 -3.42
N GLN A 370 18.57 -16.45 -4.64
CA GLN A 370 17.34 -15.86 -5.14
C GLN A 370 16.20 -16.89 -5.19
N ALA A 371 16.46 -18.12 -5.65
CA ALA A 371 15.45 -19.17 -5.67
C ALA A 371 14.93 -19.52 -4.27
N ALA A 372 15.83 -19.66 -3.28
CA ALA A 372 15.42 -19.90 -1.89
C ALA A 372 14.57 -18.74 -1.31
N ALA A 373 14.95 -17.49 -1.59
CA ALA A 373 14.18 -16.32 -1.17
C ALA A 373 12.78 -16.27 -1.82
N ILE A 374 12.65 -16.71 -3.08
CA ILE A 374 11.37 -16.81 -3.78
C ILE A 374 10.45 -17.83 -3.10
N GLU A 375 10.98 -18.97 -2.66
CA GLU A 375 10.20 -19.97 -1.90
C GLU A 375 9.71 -19.40 -0.57
N GLU A 376 10.56 -18.68 0.17
CA GLU A 376 10.20 -18.02 1.43
C GLU A 376 9.12 -16.94 1.24
N VAL A 377 9.24 -16.12 0.20
CA VAL A 377 8.21 -15.13 -0.17
C VAL A 377 6.90 -15.81 -0.53
N SER A 378 6.96 -16.92 -1.26
CA SER A 378 5.76 -17.68 -1.66
C SER A 378 5.02 -18.26 -0.44
N ALA A 379 5.76 -18.79 0.54
CA ALA A 379 5.17 -19.27 1.80
C ALA A 379 4.54 -18.10 2.59
N SER A 380 5.26 -16.97 2.69
CA SER A 380 4.74 -15.77 3.37
C SER A 380 3.47 -15.24 2.71
N LEU A 381 3.37 -15.29 1.38
CA LEU A 381 2.17 -14.89 0.65
C LEU A 381 0.97 -15.79 0.97
N GLN A 382 1.17 -17.09 1.17
CA GLN A 382 0.11 -18.02 1.58
C GLN A 382 -0.40 -17.69 2.99
N ASP A 383 0.51 -17.39 3.92
CA ASP A 383 0.14 -16.97 5.28
C ASP A 383 -0.67 -15.66 5.26
N ILE A 384 -0.21 -14.66 4.49
CA ILE A 384 -0.92 -13.38 4.35
C ILE A 384 -2.29 -13.58 3.70
N ALA A 385 -2.42 -14.48 2.72
CA ALA A 385 -3.71 -14.84 2.13
C ALA A 385 -4.68 -15.42 3.17
N GLY A 386 -4.21 -16.35 4.02
CA GLY A 386 -5.05 -16.89 5.10
C GLY A 386 -5.47 -15.84 6.13
N LEU A 387 -4.61 -14.86 6.43
CA LEU A 387 -4.97 -13.72 7.28
C LEU A 387 -5.98 -12.80 6.60
N SER A 388 -5.84 -12.58 5.29
CA SER A 388 -6.77 -11.79 4.49
C SER A 388 -8.18 -12.40 4.49
N ASP A 389 -8.28 -13.72 4.30
CA ASP A 389 -9.55 -14.46 4.40
C ASP A 389 -10.16 -14.34 5.80
N THR A 390 -9.33 -14.35 6.85
CA THR A 390 -9.80 -14.16 8.23
C THR A 390 -10.38 -12.76 8.42
N LEU A 391 -9.74 -11.72 7.88
CA LEU A 391 -10.23 -10.34 7.91
C LEU A 391 -11.56 -10.19 7.15
N GLU A 392 -11.69 -10.82 5.98
CA GLU A 392 -12.94 -10.82 5.20
C GLU A 392 -14.09 -11.51 5.97
N ASN A 393 -13.80 -12.62 6.65
CA ASN A 393 -14.77 -13.29 7.52
C ASN A 393 -15.18 -12.47 8.75
N LEU A 394 -14.30 -11.62 9.27
CA LEU A 394 -14.63 -10.68 10.36
C LEU A 394 -15.43 -9.48 9.86
N ALA A 395 -15.18 -9.05 8.61
CA ALA A 395 -15.92 -7.96 7.99
C ALA A 395 -17.33 -8.36 7.55
N SER A 396 -17.59 -9.65 7.32
CA SER A 396 -18.87 -10.17 6.82
C SER A 396 -19.83 -10.70 7.91
N LYS A 397 -19.41 -10.70 9.17
CA LYS A 397 -20.24 -11.05 10.34
C LYS A 397 -20.78 -9.81 11.02
#